data_AF-A0A1C0YWJ3-F1
#
_entry.id   AF-A0A1C0YWJ3-F1
#
_cell.length_a   1.000
_cell.length_b   1.000
_cell.length_c   1.000
_cell.angle_alpha   90.00
_cell.angle_beta   90.00
_cell.angle_gamma   90.00
#
_symmetry.space_group_name_H-M   'P 1'
#
loop_
_entity.id
_entity.type
_entity.pdbx_description
1 polymer ?
#
loop_
_entity_poly.entity_id
_entity_poly.type
_entity_poly.pdbx_seq_one_letter_code
_entity_poly.pdbx_strand_id
1 'polypeptide(L)'
;MYRQLTINHCLYDIDEAMMNTFFSLAEKYPMEHDVSTPLALQEVDNWAVVLQIWCLFHEDEHRNLINHEKMMAYSCNYYCLSLLRADKSITSFLQLHQYSDEVKYVLSYYLGYYTLHWIYELINEEQVHKDFINSNLSRNYFLFSEEEQLLHNERHFFYELQKYATNLLASDFHATSRYANYVKSALKQTTIYLRKLKVV
;
A
#
# COMPACT_ATOMS: atom_id res chain seq x y z
N MET A 1 11.62 -10.01 5.97
CA MET A 1 10.89 -10.38 4.75
C MET A 1 10.73 -9.20 3.79
N TYR A 2 10.59 -7.96 4.27
CA TYR A 2 10.77 -6.73 3.46
C TYR A 2 12.07 -6.71 2.62
N ARG A 3 13.15 -7.37 3.05
CA ARG A 3 14.40 -7.53 2.26
C ARG A 3 14.24 -8.27 0.93
N GLN A 4 13.09 -8.89 0.66
CA GLN A 4 12.76 -9.49 -0.64
C GLN A 4 12.20 -8.47 -1.63
N LEU A 5 11.82 -7.27 -1.16
CA LEU A 5 11.42 -6.19 -2.04
C LEU A 5 12.58 -5.81 -2.97
N THR A 6 12.21 -5.48 -4.19
CA THR A 6 13.06 -4.85 -5.20
C THR A 6 12.36 -3.58 -5.68
N ILE A 7 13.07 -2.70 -6.38
CA ILE A 7 12.49 -1.51 -6.99
C ILE A 7 11.27 -1.82 -7.87
N ASN A 8 11.20 -3.02 -8.46
CA ASN A 8 10.09 -3.43 -9.32
C ASN A 8 8.77 -3.65 -8.58
N HIS A 9 8.81 -3.85 -7.26
CA HIS A 9 7.59 -3.95 -6.45
C HIS A 9 6.94 -2.58 -6.19
N CYS A 10 7.61 -1.48 -6.55
CA CYS A 10 7.09 -0.13 -6.37
C CYS A 10 6.42 0.38 -7.65
N LEU A 11 5.33 1.13 -7.48
CA LEU A 11 4.70 1.89 -8.57
C LEU A 11 5.42 3.21 -8.86
N TYR A 12 6.34 3.61 -8.00
CA TYR A 12 7.19 4.78 -8.21
C TYR A 12 8.53 4.33 -8.80
N ASP A 13 9.08 5.15 -9.69
CA ASP A 13 10.46 5.00 -10.16
C ASP A 13 11.42 5.41 -9.04
N ILE A 14 11.85 4.42 -8.26
CA ILE A 14 12.76 4.57 -7.13
C ILE A 14 14.11 3.89 -7.41
N ASP A 15 15.15 4.35 -6.72
CA ASP A 15 16.49 3.77 -6.81
C ASP A 15 16.84 2.89 -5.59
N GLU A 16 17.99 2.23 -5.69
CA GLU A 16 18.52 1.38 -4.61
C GLU A 16 18.84 2.18 -3.34
N ALA A 17 19.17 3.48 -3.44
CA ALA A 17 19.45 4.29 -2.27
C ALA A 17 18.17 4.48 -1.44
N MET A 18 17.04 4.75 -2.08
CA MET A 18 15.73 4.81 -1.42
C MET A 18 15.33 3.48 -0.79
N MET A 19 15.55 2.37 -1.50
CA MET A 19 15.32 1.03 -0.96
C MET A 19 16.14 0.77 0.30
N ASN A 20 17.43 1.13 0.29
CA ASN A 20 18.30 0.97 1.45
C ASN A 20 17.85 1.83 2.63
N THR A 21 17.37 3.05 2.40
CA THR A 21 16.78 3.91 3.43
C THR A 21 15.54 3.26 4.04
N PHE A 22 14.63 2.76 3.19
CA PHE A 22 13.43 2.05 3.65
C PHE A 22 13.77 0.81 4.49
N PHE A 23 14.73 0.00 4.05
CA PHE A 23 15.20 -1.17 4.80
C PHE A 23 15.83 -0.79 6.14
N SER A 24 16.63 0.27 6.16
CA SER A 24 17.24 0.76 7.40
C SER A 24 16.19 1.22 8.41
N LEU A 25 15.11 1.87 7.95
CA LEU A 25 13.98 2.26 8.78
C LEU A 25 13.21 1.03 9.29
N ALA A 26 13.00 0.03 8.43
CA ALA A 26 12.34 -1.22 8.82
C ALA A 26 13.13 -2.03 9.86
N GLU A 27 14.45 -1.98 9.82
CA GLU A 27 15.33 -2.58 10.84
C GLU A 27 15.29 -1.81 12.15
N LYS A 28 15.33 -0.48 12.06
CA LYS A 28 15.35 0.40 13.25
C LYS A 28 14.01 0.38 13.99
N TYR A 29 12.91 0.18 13.29
CA TYR A 29 11.55 0.24 13.82
C TYR A 29 10.78 -1.06 13.54
N PRO A 30 11.10 -2.15 14.27
CA PRO A 30 10.40 -3.43 14.11
C PRO A 30 8.95 -3.31 14.57
N MET A 31 8.02 -3.66 13.68
CA MET A 31 6.60 -3.49 13.92
C MET A 31 6.04 -4.67 14.71
N GLU A 32 5.19 -4.36 15.71
CA GLU A 32 4.59 -5.37 16.61
C GLU A 32 3.48 -6.18 15.92
N HIS A 33 2.91 -5.64 14.85
CA HIS A 33 1.91 -6.33 14.03
C HIS A 33 2.59 -6.88 12.78
N ASP A 34 2.02 -7.94 12.22
CA ASP A 34 2.37 -8.37 10.89
C ASP A 34 1.48 -7.60 9.89
N VAL A 35 2.06 -7.11 8.80
CA VAL A 35 1.28 -6.52 7.69
C VAL A 35 0.56 -7.63 6.91
N SER A 36 0.80 -8.90 7.26
CA SER A 36 0.03 -10.04 6.76
C SER A 36 -1.46 -9.81 7.00
N THR A 37 -2.15 -9.32 5.98
CA THR A 37 -3.60 -9.40 5.93
C THR A 37 -3.99 -10.73 5.29
N PRO A 38 -5.18 -11.28 5.62
CA PRO A 38 -5.69 -12.46 4.95
C PRO A 38 -6.06 -12.23 3.46
N LEU A 39 -5.87 -11.02 2.91
CA LEU A 39 -5.71 -10.88 1.46
C LEU A 39 -4.47 -11.67 1.08
N ALA A 40 -4.70 -12.83 0.47
CA ALA A 40 -4.40 -13.13 -0.92
C ALA A 40 -3.08 -12.70 -1.58
N LEU A 41 -2.20 -12.02 -0.89
CA LEU A 41 -0.96 -11.46 -1.39
C LEU A 41 0.17 -12.11 -0.61
N GLN A 42 1.28 -12.35 -1.31
CA GLN A 42 2.48 -12.79 -0.61
C GLN A 42 2.91 -11.69 0.37
N GLU A 43 3.59 -12.08 1.44
CA GLU A 43 4.01 -11.11 2.46
C GLU A 43 4.88 -9.99 1.87
N VAL A 44 5.67 -10.28 0.82
CA VAL A 44 6.44 -9.28 0.07
C VAL A 44 5.56 -8.20 -0.57
N ASP A 45 4.38 -8.56 -1.10
CA ASP A 45 3.44 -7.61 -1.71
C ASP A 45 2.75 -6.73 -0.64
N ASN A 46 2.53 -7.26 0.58
CA ASN A 46 2.04 -6.44 1.69
C ASN A 46 3.08 -5.36 2.07
N TRP A 47 4.36 -5.72 2.11
CA TRP A 47 5.45 -4.76 2.30
C TRP A 47 5.60 -3.78 1.12
N ALA A 48 5.26 -4.21 -0.10
CA ALA A 48 5.27 -3.33 -1.26
C ALA A 48 4.22 -2.21 -1.14
N VAL A 49 3.06 -2.47 -0.55
CA VAL A 49 2.05 -1.43 -0.24
C VAL A 49 2.64 -0.41 0.75
N VAL A 50 3.31 -0.87 1.80
CA VAL A 50 3.97 0.01 2.78
C VAL A 50 5.05 0.88 2.11
N LEU A 51 5.89 0.28 1.25
CA LEU A 51 6.91 0.99 0.48
C LEU A 51 6.28 2.08 -0.40
N GLN A 52 5.22 1.76 -1.14
CA GLN A 52 4.55 2.74 -2.01
C GLN A 52 3.96 3.92 -1.25
N ILE A 53 3.36 3.69 -0.08
CA ILE A 53 2.85 4.78 0.78
C ILE A 53 4.01 5.59 1.36
N TRP A 54 5.14 4.96 1.69
CA TRP A 54 6.34 5.67 2.10
C TRP A 54 6.90 6.55 0.98
N CYS A 55 6.97 6.04 -0.26
CA CYS A 55 7.38 6.81 -1.43
C CYS A 55 6.43 7.99 -1.71
N LEU A 56 5.12 7.81 -1.51
CA LEU A 56 4.13 8.91 -1.60
C LEU A 56 4.49 10.07 -0.67
N PHE A 57 4.95 9.80 0.56
CA PHE A 57 5.32 10.84 1.52
C PHE A 57 6.68 11.50 1.24
N HIS A 58 7.42 11.02 0.23
CA HIS A 58 8.68 11.60 -0.22
C HIS A 58 8.62 12.04 -1.69
N GLU A 59 7.44 12.14 -2.28
CA GLU A 59 7.25 12.45 -3.70
C GLU A 59 7.92 13.78 -4.09
N ASP A 60 7.81 14.81 -3.24
CA ASP A 60 8.43 16.11 -3.46
C ASP A 60 9.95 16.11 -3.23
N GLU A 61 10.43 15.36 -2.22
CA GLU A 61 11.84 15.32 -1.81
C GLU A 61 12.72 14.53 -2.79
N HIS A 62 12.18 13.44 -3.34
CA HIS A 62 12.89 12.55 -4.25
C HIS A 62 12.44 12.68 -5.70
N ARG A 63 11.45 13.54 -5.99
CA ARG A 63 10.82 13.65 -7.32
C ARG A 63 10.35 12.29 -7.83
N ASN A 64 9.79 11.48 -6.94
CA ASN A 64 9.35 10.14 -7.28
C ASN A 64 8.28 10.24 -8.37
N LEU A 65 8.59 9.78 -9.57
CA LEU A 65 7.62 9.73 -10.66
C LEU A 65 6.86 8.41 -10.57
N ILE A 66 5.54 8.48 -10.70
CA ILE A 66 4.73 7.28 -10.83
C ILE A 66 5.02 6.66 -12.19
N ASN A 67 5.35 5.37 -12.19
CA ASN A 67 5.54 4.60 -13.39
C ASN A 67 4.19 4.42 -14.11
N HIS A 68 4.03 5.12 -15.24
CA HIS A 68 2.77 5.15 -15.97
C HIS A 68 2.33 3.79 -16.54
N GLU A 69 3.27 2.91 -16.89
CA GLU A 69 2.96 1.57 -17.39
C GLU A 69 2.36 0.71 -16.27
N LYS A 70 2.94 0.80 -15.06
CA LYS A 70 2.42 0.12 -13.87
C LYS A 70 1.08 0.71 -13.39
N MET A 71 0.89 2.02 -13.52
CA MET A 71 -0.35 2.69 -13.09
C MET A 71 -1.61 2.07 -13.70
N MET A 72 -1.57 1.72 -14.99
CA MET A 72 -2.70 1.10 -15.68
C MET A 72 -2.95 -0.34 -15.22
N ALA A 73 -1.87 -1.09 -14.97
CA ALA A 73 -1.96 -2.46 -14.51
C ALA A 73 -2.46 -2.56 -13.06
N TYR A 74 -2.13 -1.59 -12.20
CA TYR A 74 -2.39 -1.64 -10.75
C TYR A 74 -3.37 -0.54 -10.30
N SER A 75 -4.47 -0.36 -11.04
CA SER A 75 -5.45 0.72 -10.82
C SER A 75 -6.02 0.78 -9.40
N CYS A 76 -6.17 -0.38 -8.74
CA CYS A 76 -6.63 -0.47 -7.35
C CYS A 76 -5.67 0.25 -6.40
N ASN A 77 -4.38 -0.08 -6.47
CA ASN A 77 -3.34 0.52 -5.64
C ASN A 77 -3.19 2.01 -5.93
N TYR A 78 -3.21 2.40 -7.21
CA TYR A 78 -3.15 3.81 -7.59
C TYR A 78 -4.33 4.61 -7.02
N TYR A 79 -5.54 4.04 -7.07
CA TYR A 79 -6.72 4.67 -6.47
C TYR A 79 -6.53 4.87 -4.96
N CYS A 80 -6.08 3.86 -4.22
CA CYS A 80 -5.79 3.99 -2.79
C CYS A 80 -4.72 5.06 -2.50
N LEU A 81 -3.61 5.08 -3.25
CA LEU A 81 -2.58 6.12 -3.10
C LEU A 81 -3.14 7.53 -3.36
N SER A 82 -4.03 7.67 -4.35
CA SER A 82 -4.68 8.96 -4.65
C SER A 82 -5.58 9.45 -3.51
N LEU A 83 -6.29 8.54 -2.84
CA LEU A 83 -7.11 8.88 -1.67
C LEU A 83 -6.23 9.34 -0.51
N LEU A 84 -5.17 8.58 -0.20
CA LEU A 84 -4.21 8.91 0.86
C LEU A 84 -3.53 10.26 0.60
N ARG A 85 -3.14 10.53 -0.65
CA ARG A 85 -2.55 11.82 -1.07
C ARG A 85 -3.49 13.00 -0.82
N ALA A 86 -4.78 12.81 -1.09
CA ALA A 86 -5.80 13.85 -0.94
C ALA A 86 -6.30 14.04 0.51
N ASP A 87 -5.95 13.13 1.42
CA ASP A 87 -6.47 13.13 2.79
C ASP A 87 -5.82 14.20 3.66
N LYS A 88 -6.60 15.22 4.02
CA LYS A 88 -6.12 16.34 4.86
C LYS A 88 -5.68 15.91 6.24
N SER A 89 -6.27 14.85 6.81
CA SER A 89 -5.90 14.39 8.16
C SER A 89 -4.49 13.80 8.19
N ILE A 90 -4.08 13.12 7.12
CA ILE A 90 -2.73 12.60 6.93
C ILE A 90 -1.75 13.76 6.79
N THR A 91 -2.04 14.73 5.91
CA THR A 91 -1.18 15.91 5.73
C THR A 91 -1.03 16.71 7.02
N SER A 92 -2.11 16.97 7.75
CA SER A 92 -2.06 17.67 9.04
C SER A 92 -1.24 16.90 10.09
N PHE A 93 -1.34 15.57 10.11
CA PHE A 93 -0.53 14.74 10.99
C PHE A 93 0.96 14.85 10.66
N LEU A 94 1.34 14.70 9.39
CA LEU A 94 2.74 14.82 8.97
C LEU A 94 3.32 16.22 9.29
N GLN A 95 2.54 17.28 9.08
CA GLN A 95 2.93 18.65 9.45
C GLN A 95 3.19 18.81 10.95
N LEU A 96 2.31 18.25 11.80
CA LEU A 96 2.46 18.29 13.26
C LEU A 96 3.78 17.66 13.72
N HIS A 97 4.22 16.62 13.01
CA HIS A 97 5.43 15.87 13.30
C HIS A 97 6.62 16.27 12.41
N GLN A 98 6.56 17.45 11.77
CA GLN A 98 7.63 18.05 10.97
C GLN A 98 8.17 17.14 9.84
N TYR A 99 7.33 16.25 9.30
CA TYR A 99 7.71 15.36 8.22
C TYR A 99 8.96 14.50 8.50
N SER A 100 9.20 14.12 9.76
CA SER A 100 10.33 13.24 10.09
C SER A 100 10.22 11.90 9.36
N ASP A 101 11.35 11.36 8.88
CA ASP A 101 11.38 10.10 8.13
C ASP A 101 10.89 8.92 8.96
N GLU A 102 11.17 8.94 10.27
CA GLU A 102 10.62 7.98 11.22
C GLU A 102 9.10 8.01 11.22
N VAL A 103 8.51 9.21 11.31
CA VAL A 103 7.07 9.39 11.35
C VAL A 103 6.45 8.96 10.03
N LYS A 104 7.04 9.37 8.89
CA LYS A 104 6.61 8.95 7.56
C LYS A 104 6.59 7.41 7.48
N TYR A 105 7.68 6.74 7.86
CA TYR A 105 7.78 5.28 7.84
C TYR A 105 6.73 4.59 8.72
N VAL A 106 6.63 4.95 10.00
CA VAL A 106 5.65 4.34 10.92
C VAL A 106 4.22 4.56 10.41
N LEU A 107 3.93 5.77 9.89
CA LEU A 107 2.63 6.08 9.34
C LEU A 107 2.32 5.25 8.08
N SER A 108 3.28 5.14 7.16
CA SER A 108 3.13 4.32 5.95
C SER A 108 2.83 2.86 6.28
N TYR A 109 3.47 2.33 7.32
CA TYR A 109 3.22 0.98 7.80
C TYR A 109 1.76 0.80 8.24
N TYR A 110 1.26 1.65 9.14
CA TYR A 110 -0.10 1.51 9.65
C TYR A 110 -1.17 1.84 8.60
N LEU A 111 -0.91 2.81 7.72
CA LEU A 111 -1.79 3.06 6.58
C LEU A 111 -1.83 1.85 5.65
N GLY A 112 -0.69 1.25 5.31
CA GLY A 112 -0.64 0.03 4.50
C GLY A 112 -1.44 -1.11 5.12
N TYR A 113 -1.23 -1.37 6.42
CA TYR A 113 -1.99 -2.37 7.18
C TYR A 113 -3.50 -2.15 7.09
N TYR A 114 -3.99 -0.94 7.39
CA TYR A 114 -5.42 -0.65 7.42
C TYR A 114 -6.04 -0.54 6.03
N THR A 115 -5.30 -0.06 5.02
CA THR A 115 -5.74 -0.07 3.61
C THR A 115 -5.90 -1.50 3.10
N LEU A 116 -4.97 -2.40 3.42
CA LEU A 116 -5.10 -3.81 3.06
C LEU A 116 -6.30 -4.45 3.76
N HIS A 117 -6.54 -4.17 5.03
CA HIS A 117 -7.75 -4.63 5.74
C HIS A 117 -9.04 -4.13 5.09
N TRP A 118 -9.06 -2.87 4.67
CA TRP A 118 -10.21 -2.29 4.00
C TRP A 118 -10.54 -3.02 2.68
N ILE A 119 -9.52 -3.22 1.85
CA ILE A 119 -9.65 -3.94 0.58
C ILE A 119 -10.13 -5.38 0.86
N TYR A 120 -9.56 -6.04 1.88
CA TYR A 120 -9.93 -7.41 2.25
C TYR A 120 -11.41 -7.51 2.61
N GLU A 121 -11.87 -6.67 3.53
CA GLU A 121 -13.26 -6.69 4.00
C GLU A 121 -14.23 -6.47 2.84
N LEU A 122 -13.95 -5.50 1.97
CA LEU A 122 -14.79 -5.24 0.79
C LEU A 122 -14.84 -6.42 -0.16
N ILE A 123 -13.69 -7.01 -0.51
CA ILE A 123 -13.67 -8.12 -1.45
C ILE A 123 -14.32 -9.36 -0.84
N ASN A 124 -14.18 -9.59 0.47
CA ASN A 124 -14.80 -10.71 1.18
C ASN A 124 -16.32 -10.56 1.34
N GLU A 125 -16.87 -9.35 1.26
CA GLU A 125 -18.31 -9.09 1.22
C GLU A 125 -18.93 -9.47 -0.15
N GLU A 126 -18.11 -9.65 -1.20
CA GLU A 126 -18.55 -9.90 -2.57
C GLU A 126 -18.50 -11.39 -2.95
N GLN A 127 -19.42 -11.84 -3.83
CA GLN A 127 -19.46 -13.23 -4.29
C GLN A 127 -18.21 -13.64 -5.11
N VAL A 128 -17.55 -12.66 -5.72
CA VAL A 128 -16.37 -12.84 -6.59
C VAL A 128 -15.06 -13.02 -5.79
N HIS A 129 -15.15 -12.95 -4.45
CA HIS A 129 -14.05 -13.09 -3.49
C HIS A 129 -13.10 -14.25 -3.79
N LYS A 130 -13.63 -15.44 -4.08
CA LYS A 130 -12.81 -16.64 -4.26
C LYS A 130 -11.89 -16.57 -5.47
N ASP A 131 -12.38 -16.01 -6.58
CA ASP A 131 -11.60 -15.90 -7.81
C ASP A 131 -10.54 -14.81 -7.68
N PHE A 132 -10.85 -13.71 -6.98
CA PHE A 132 -9.89 -12.64 -6.67
C PHE A 132 -8.78 -13.13 -5.73
N ILE A 133 -9.13 -13.84 -4.66
CA ILE A 133 -8.15 -14.34 -3.69
C ILE A 133 -7.27 -15.44 -4.32
N ASN A 134 -7.87 -16.42 -4.99
CA ASN A 134 -7.11 -17.55 -5.55
C ASN A 134 -6.14 -17.12 -6.67
N SER A 135 -6.53 -16.12 -7.47
CA SER A 135 -5.66 -15.59 -8.54
C SER A 135 -4.49 -14.79 -8.00
N ASN A 136 -4.65 -14.07 -6.88
CA ASN A 136 -3.57 -13.29 -6.29
C ASN A 136 -2.65 -14.12 -5.37
N LEU A 137 -3.17 -15.14 -4.68
CA LEU A 137 -2.38 -15.99 -3.74
C LEU A 137 -1.23 -16.74 -4.39
N SER A 138 -1.35 -17.00 -5.69
CA SER A 138 -0.40 -17.82 -6.45
C SER A 138 0.65 -16.99 -7.20
N ARG A 139 0.63 -15.67 -7.08
CA ARG A 139 1.39 -14.75 -7.96
C ARG A 139 2.20 -13.74 -7.15
N ASN A 140 3.29 -13.24 -7.73
CA ASN A 140 4.01 -12.07 -7.23
C ASN A 140 3.24 -10.84 -7.73
N TYR A 141 2.34 -10.30 -6.92
CA TYR A 141 1.31 -9.39 -7.41
C TYR A 141 1.89 -8.15 -8.09
N PHE A 142 2.85 -7.45 -7.47
CA PHE A 142 3.46 -6.26 -8.06
C PHE A 142 4.46 -6.54 -9.19
N LEU A 143 4.80 -7.80 -9.43
CA LEU A 143 5.64 -8.24 -10.56
C LEU A 143 4.81 -8.81 -11.71
N PHE A 144 3.50 -8.97 -11.55
CA PHE A 144 2.62 -9.65 -12.50
C PHE A 144 2.64 -9.03 -13.91
N SER A 145 2.71 -7.71 -14.01
CA SER A 145 2.77 -7.01 -15.31
C SER A 145 4.11 -7.19 -16.04
N GLU A 146 5.17 -7.58 -15.33
CA GLU A 146 6.53 -7.74 -15.88
C GLU A 146 6.81 -9.18 -16.34
N GLU A 147 5.94 -10.14 -15.99
CA GLU A 147 6.10 -11.54 -16.39
C GLU A 147 5.78 -11.73 -17.89
N GLU A 148 6.83 -11.76 -18.72
CA GLU A 148 6.75 -11.88 -20.19
C GLU A 148 6.01 -13.14 -20.70
N GLN A 149 5.84 -14.16 -19.84
CA GLN A 149 5.33 -15.48 -20.22
C GLN A 149 3.81 -15.66 -20.10
N LEU A 150 3.08 -14.63 -19.66
CA LEU A 150 1.64 -14.78 -19.39
C LEU A 150 0.81 -14.86 -20.67
N LEU A 151 -0.10 -15.85 -20.68
CA LEU A 151 -1.14 -15.96 -21.70
C LEU A 151 -2.00 -14.69 -21.70
N HIS A 152 -2.37 -14.20 -22.88
CA HIS A 152 -3.16 -12.96 -23.05
C HIS A 152 -4.42 -12.93 -22.16
N ASN A 153 -5.07 -14.09 -21.98
CA ASN A 153 -6.28 -14.23 -21.17
C ASN A 153 -6.05 -13.98 -19.68
N GLU A 154 -4.88 -14.31 -19.14
CA GLU A 154 -4.57 -14.11 -17.72
C GLU A 154 -4.31 -12.64 -17.41
N ARG A 155 -3.67 -11.92 -18.33
CA ARG A 155 -3.49 -10.46 -18.25
C ARG A 155 -4.82 -9.72 -18.32
N HIS A 156 -5.69 -10.10 -19.25
CA HIS A 156 -7.03 -9.51 -19.36
C HIS A 156 -7.85 -9.75 -18.09
N PHE A 157 -7.84 -10.98 -17.56
CA PHE A 157 -8.52 -11.30 -16.32
C PHE A 157 -8.04 -10.46 -15.14
N PHE A 158 -6.71 -10.29 -15.00
CA PHE A 158 -6.14 -9.44 -13.97
C PHE A 158 -6.61 -7.99 -14.06
N TYR A 159 -6.61 -7.39 -15.26
CA TYR A 159 -7.09 -6.02 -15.44
C TYR A 159 -8.58 -5.85 -15.10
N GLU A 160 -9.41 -6.83 -15.44
CA GLU A 160 -10.83 -6.80 -15.05
C GLU A 160 -11.01 -6.90 -13.54
N LEU A 161 -10.21 -7.73 -12.85
CA LEU A 161 -10.20 -7.77 -11.38
C LEU A 161 -9.76 -6.45 -10.76
N GLN A 162 -8.72 -5.81 -11.30
CA GLN A 162 -8.24 -4.52 -10.82
C GLN A 162 -9.30 -3.43 -10.98
N LYS A 163 -9.95 -3.38 -12.14
CA LYS A 163 -11.07 -2.46 -12.41
C LYS A 163 -12.26 -2.71 -11.47
N TYR A 164 -12.64 -3.96 -11.27
CA TYR A 164 -13.73 -4.33 -10.37
C TYR A 164 -13.42 -3.90 -8.92
N ALA A 165 -12.22 -4.19 -8.41
CA ALA A 165 -11.79 -3.77 -7.08
C ALA A 165 -11.75 -2.24 -6.93
N THR A 166 -11.24 -1.52 -7.93
CA THR A 166 -11.27 -0.04 -7.94
C THR A 166 -12.70 0.49 -7.85
N ASN A 167 -13.65 -0.08 -8.60
CA ASN A 167 -15.04 0.36 -8.55
C ASN A 167 -15.68 0.10 -7.19
N LEU A 168 -15.43 -1.06 -6.58
CA LEU A 168 -15.91 -1.37 -5.23
C LEU A 168 -15.39 -0.37 -4.19
N LEU A 169 -14.08 -0.11 -4.21
CA LEU A 169 -13.45 0.87 -3.31
C LEU A 169 -14.03 2.26 -3.49
N ALA A 170 -14.24 2.69 -4.74
CA ALA A 170 -14.84 3.99 -5.03
C ALA A 170 -16.30 4.08 -4.55
N SER A 171 -17.09 3.03 -4.79
CA SER A 171 -18.45 2.95 -4.28
C SER A 171 -18.50 3.00 -2.76
N ASP A 172 -17.66 2.23 -2.07
CA ASP A 172 -17.61 2.23 -0.59
C ASP A 172 -17.13 3.57 -0.03
N PHE A 173 -16.08 4.16 -0.62
CA PHE A 173 -15.56 5.47 -0.22
C PHE A 173 -16.64 6.57 -0.28
N HIS A 174 -17.54 6.51 -1.25
CA HIS A 174 -18.64 7.48 -1.37
C HIS A 174 -19.88 7.12 -0.53
N ALA A 175 -20.09 5.85 -0.21
CA ALA A 175 -21.28 5.37 0.47
C ALA A 175 -21.12 5.24 1.99
N THR A 176 -19.89 5.08 2.50
CA THR A 176 -19.63 4.76 3.91
C THR A 176 -18.51 5.61 4.50
N SER A 177 -18.35 5.53 5.83
CA SER A 177 -17.24 6.17 6.55
C SER A 177 -16.07 5.21 6.80
N ARG A 178 -16.05 4.03 6.15
CA ARG A 178 -15.10 2.95 6.43
C ARG A 178 -13.66 3.39 6.18
N TYR A 179 -13.37 4.00 5.02
CA TYR A 179 -12.08 4.62 4.73
C TYR A 179 -11.61 5.60 5.80
N ALA A 180 -12.47 6.57 6.19
CA ALA A 180 -12.12 7.58 7.18
C ALA A 180 -11.81 6.97 8.56
N ASN A 181 -12.53 5.90 8.94
CA ASN A 181 -12.27 5.16 10.18
C ASN A 181 -10.92 4.42 10.13
N TYR A 182 -10.54 3.87 8.98
CA TYR A 182 -9.23 3.24 8.79
C TYR A 182 -8.09 4.24 8.88
N VAL A 183 -8.19 5.39 8.20
CA VAL A 183 -7.19 6.46 8.31
C VAL A 183 -7.06 6.92 9.76
N LYS A 184 -8.18 7.18 10.44
CA LYS A 184 -8.18 7.55 11.86
C LYS A 184 -7.50 6.50 12.75
N SER A 185 -7.73 5.22 12.47
CA SER A 185 -7.12 4.11 13.20
C SER A 185 -5.61 4.05 12.96
N ALA A 186 -5.16 4.23 11.71
CA ALA A 186 -3.75 4.29 11.35
C ALA A 186 -3.02 5.43 12.08
N LEU A 187 -3.59 6.64 12.07
CA LEU A 187 -3.03 7.81 12.77
C LEU A 187 -2.93 7.56 14.28
N LYS A 188 -3.97 6.96 14.88
CA LYS A 188 -3.98 6.60 16.30
C LYS A 188 -2.88 5.60 16.64
N GLN A 189 -2.74 4.53 15.86
CA GLN A 189 -1.70 3.52 16.11
C GLN A 189 -0.30 4.07 15.91
N THR A 190 -0.11 4.88 14.87
CA THR A 190 1.14 5.62 14.63
C THR A 190 1.52 6.44 15.86
N THR A 191 0.58 7.21 16.42
CA THR A 191 0.80 8.01 17.63
C THR A 191 1.18 7.14 18.84
N ILE A 192 0.49 6.02 19.04
CA ILE A 192 0.78 5.10 20.15
C ILE A 192 2.18 4.52 20.03
N TYR A 193 2.55 4.06 18.83
CA TYR A 193 3.84 3.46 18.56
C TYR A 193 4.99 4.46 18.72
N LEU A 194 4.86 5.65 18.14
CA LEU A 194 5.88 6.71 18.25
C LEU A 194 6.14 7.15 19.71
N ARG A 195 5.08 7.19 20.54
CA ARG A 195 5.22 7.46 21.98
C ARG A 195 5.98 6.36 22.71
N LYS A 196 5.74 5.08 22.39
CA LYS A 196 6.51 3.95 22.95
C LYS A 196 8.00 4.09 22.62
N LEU A 197 8.32 4.58 21.43
CA LEU A 197 9.70 4.81 20.97
C LEU A 197 10.33 6.09 21.50
N LYS A 198 9.57 6.96 22.19
CA LYS A 198 10.00 8.30 22.61
C LYS A 198 10.48 9.19 21.45
N VAL A 199 9.89 8.97 20.26
CA VAL A 199 10.15 9.80 19.08
C VAL A 199 9.25 11.04 19.09
N VAL A 200 8.10 10.97 19.75
CA VAL A 200 7.17 12.09 20.00
C VAL A 200 6.56 11.98 21.40
#